data_AF-A0A2A4LWS7-F1
#
_entry.id   AF-A0A2A4LWS7-F1
#
_cell.length_a   1.000
_cell.length_b   1.000
_cell.length_c   1.000
_cell.angle_alpha   90.00
_cell.angle_beta   90.00
_cell.angle_gamma   90.00
#
_symmetry.space_group_name_H-M   'P 1'
#
loop_
_entity.id
_entity.type
_entity.pdbx_description
1 polymer ?
#
loop_
_entity_poly.entity_id
_entity_poly.type
_entity_poly.pdbx_seq_one_letter_code
_entity_poly.pdbx_strand_id
1 'polypeptide(L)'
;MVATKKDNELRFFKETGFFDEKELAIKHLRDIDDILFAEGVDYCVMFGTLLGLLRHNGLIPWDDDLDIIIFDTGKFEEKCRQQLETKGYVVHDDIRTFNGVDKHCGYRIHAEQGLDIPGQSWKFPWLGVWEPTIVKSSSGGGTMTLLTEEFIYAVDDFFPLERRAFLDFTVSTPRLSKQILKQYYGNDCMEVCMLHKLDHRQYKPTGFPTTKFALADVLTYLTENP
;
A
#
# COMPACT_ATOMS: atom_id res chain seq x y z
N MET A 1 -12.81 -31.75 18.84
CA MET A 1 -11.90 -32.13 17.75
C MET A 1 -10.59 -31.40 17.96
N VAL A 2 -9.43 -32.01 17.69
CA VAL A 2 -8.13 -31.34 17.76
C VAL A 2 -8.04 -30.42 16.53
N ALA A 3 -7.94 -29.10 16.74
CA ALA A 3 -7.76 -28.14 15.66
C ALA A 3 -6.52 -28.51 14.84
N THR A 4 -6.63 -28.50 13.51
CA THR A 4 -5.49 -28.80 12.65
C THR A 4 -4.41 -27.71 12.79
N LYS A 5 -3.16 -28.00 12.41
CA LYS A 5 -2.10 -26.99 12.38
C LYS A 5 -2.51 -25.74 11.58
N LYS A 6 -3.26 -25.94 10.49
CA LYS A 6 -3.77 -24.86 9.64
C LYS A 6 -4.85 -24.03 10.34
N ASP A 7 -5.75 -24.67 11.09
CA ASP A 7 -6.77 -23.96 11.89
C ASP A 7 -6.14 -23.11 12.99
N ASN A 8 -5.03 -23.58 13.58
CA ASN A 8 -4.27 -22.82 14.57
C ASN A 8 -3.55 -21.60 13.97
N GLU A 9 -3.21 -21.62 12.68
CA GLU A 9 -2.53 -20.49 12.02
C GLU A 9 -3.52 -19.39 11.57
N LEU A 10 -4.80 -19.71 11.37
CA LEU A 10 -5.84 -18.73 11.02
C LEU A 10 -5.96 -17.59 12.06
N ARG A 11 -5.68 -17.88 13.33
CA ARG A 11 -5.71 -16.88 14.41
C ARG A 11 -4.78 -15.70 14.18
N PHE A 12 -3.67 -15.89 13.46
CA PHE A 12 -2.70 -14.84 13.19
C PHE A 12 -3.27 -13.70 12.33
N PHE A 13 -4.33 -13.96 11.55
CA PHE A 13 -5.04 -12.91 10.81
C PHE A 13 -5.77 -11.91 11.73
N LYS A 14 -5.95 -12.25 13.02
CA LYS A 14 -6.44 -11.32 14.05
C LYS A 14 -5.33 -10.62 14.84
N GLU A 15 -4.10 -11.07 14.70
CA GLU A 15 -2.94 -10.52 15.41
C GLU A 15 -2.26 -9.38 14.64
N THR A 16 -2.80 -9.03 13.47
CA THR A 16 -2.35 -7.90 12.66
C THR A 16 -3.53 -7.13 12.05
N GLY A 17 -3.25 -5.90 11.64
CA GLY A 17 -4.17 -5.00 10.98
C GLY A 17 -4.06 -3.59 11.54
N PHE A 18 -4.86 -2.68 10.98
CA PHE A 18 -4.97 -1.32 11.50
C PHE A 18 -5.72 -1.16 12.81
N PHE A 19 -6.44 -2.17 13.32
CA PHE A 19 -7.15 -2.13 14.62
C PHE A 19 -7.80 -0.76 14.93
N ASP A 20 -7.39 -0.11 16.01
CA ASP A 20 -7.92 1.17 16.49
C ASP A 20 -7.56 2.36 15.56
N GLU A 21 -6.51 2.22 14.75
CA GLU A 21 -5.99 3.24 13.85
C GLU A 21 -6.57 3.15 12.43
N LYS A 22 -7.51 2.24 12.18
CA LYS A 22 -8.14 2.05 10.86
C LYS A 22 -8.73 3.34 10.30
N GLU A 23 -9.44 4.10 11.12
CA GLU A 23 -10.03 5.37 10.68
C GLU A 23 -8.96 6.42 10.36
N LEU A 24 -7.85 6.42 11.09
CA LEU A 24 -6.73 7.30 10.81
C LEU A 24 -6.03 6.92 9.50
N ALA A 25 -5.84 5.63 9.23
CA ALA A 25 -5.30 5.15 7.95
C ALA A 25 -6.22 5.52 6.77
N ILE A 26 -7.53 5.31 6.89
CA ILE A 26 -8.50 5.72 5.86
C ILE A 26 -8.44 7.24 5.62
N LYS A 27 -8.33 8.02 6.69
CA LYS A 27 -8.16 9.47 6.60
C LYS A 27 -6.88 9.86 5.88
N HIS A 28 -5.76 9.17 6.11
CA HIS A 28 -4.50 9.41 5.37
C HIS A 28 -4.71 9.26 3.86
N LEU A 29 -5.37 8.18 3.42
CA LEU A 29 -5.62 7.93 2.00
C LEU A 29 -6.62 8.93 1.38
N ARG A 30 -7.65 9.35 2.13
CA ARG A 30 -8.59 10.38 1.65
C ARG A 30 -7.92 11.73 1.51
N ASP A 31 -7.18 12.15 2.54
CA ASP A 31 -6.59 13.48 2.56
C ASP A 31 -5.54 13.65 1.46
N ILE A 32 -4.75 12.61 1.18
CA ILE A 32 -3.81 12.66 0.07
C ILE A 32 -4.52 12.61 -1.28
N ASP A 33 -5.60 11.84 -1.43
CA ASP A 33 -6.40 11.83 -2.65
C ASP A 33 -6.93 13.23 -2.97
N ASP A 34 -7.59 13.87 -1.99
CA ASP A 34 -8.15 15.21 -2.14
C ASP A 34 -7.11 16.22 -2.62
N ILE A 35 -5.91 16.20 -2.03
CA ILE A 35 -4.81 17.13 -2.36
C ILE A 35 -4.23 16.82 -3.74
N LEU A 36 -3.86 15.56 -4.00
CA LEU A 36 -3.24 15.18 -5.28
C LEU A 36 -4.20 15.39 -6.45
N PHE A 37 -5.48 15.05 -6.28
CA PHE A 37 -6.49 15.24 -7.30
C PHE A 37 -6.76 16.71 -7.60
N ALA A 38 -6.86 17.56 -6.56
CA ALA A 38 -7.06 19.00 -6.73
C ALA A 38 -5.90 19.67 -7.48
N GLU A 39 -4.66 19.25 -7.22
CA GLU A 39 -3.46 19.78 -7.88
C GLU A 39 -3.17 19.12 -9.24
N GLY A 40 -3.95 18.10 -9.62
CA GLY A 40 -3.77 17.31 -10.84
C GLY A 40 -2.44 16.54 -10.83
N VAL A 41 -2.01 16.03 -9.68
CA VAL A 41 -0.86 15.13 -9.56
C VAL A 41 -1.35 13.71 -9.77
N ASP A 42 -0.86 13.07 -10.85
CA ASP A 42 -1.19 11.69 -11.14
C ASP A 42 -0.62 10.77 -10.07
N TYR A 43 -1.49 9.94 -9.50
CA TYR A 43 -1.16 8.95 -8.49
C TYR A 43 -2.08 7.74 -8.61
N CYS A 44 -1.71 6.59 -8.04
CA CYS A 44 -2.65 5.47 -7.88
C CYS A 44 -2.35 4.63 -6.64
N VAL A 45 -3.37 3.98 -6.08
CA VAL A 45 -3.14 2.93 -5.05
C VAL A 45 -2.44 1.73 -5.65
N MET A 46 -1.58 1.09 -4.85
CA MET A 46 -0.73 -0.03 -5.28
C MET A 46 -0.73 -1.15 -4.20
N PHE A 47 -0.09 -2.28 -4.51
CA PHE A 47 0.19 -3.38 -3.58
C PHE A 47 -1.04 -3.84 -2.77
N GLY A 48 -0.92 -3.93 -1.45
CA GLY A 48 -1.98 -4.38 -0.54
C GLY A 48 -3.21 -3.48 -0.59
N THR A 49 -3.01 -2.17 -0.78
CA THR A 49 -4.12 -1.20 -0.88
C THR A 49 -4.94 -1.42 -2.15
N LEU A 50 -4.30 -1.61 -3.30
CA LEU A 50 -5.00 -1.93 -4.56
C LEU A 50 -5.68 -3.31 -4.50
N LEU A 51 -5.01 -4.31 -3.92
CA LEU A 51 -5.59 -5.63 -3.73
C LEU A 51 -6.80 -5.58 -2.81
N GLY A 52 -6.73 -4.81 -1.72
CA GLY A 52 -7.83 -4.55 -0.82
C GLY A 52 -9.03 -3.96 -1.54
N LEU A 53 -8.81 -2.90 -2.32
CA LEU A 53 -9.87 -2.25 -3.09
C LEU A 53 -10.61 -3.27 -3.96
N LEU A 54 -9.87 -4.07 -4.73
CA LEU A 54 -10.46 -5.01 -5.68
C LEU A 54 -11.05 -6.27 -5.06
N ARG A 55 -10.56 -6.69 -3.89
CA ARG A 55 -10.94 -7.96 -3.24
C ARG A 55 -11.96 -7.78 -2.12
N HIS A 56 -11.90 -6.66 -1.42
CA HIS A 56 -12.67 -6.39 -0.19
C HIS A 56 -13.50 -5.11 -0.27
N ASN A 57 -13.47 -4.38 -1.40
CA ASN A 57 -14.09 -3.05 -1.55
C ASN A 57 -13.60 -2.03 -0.50
N GLY A 58 -12.34 -2.16 -0.06
CA GLY A 58 -11.76 -1.34 1.00
C GLY A 58 -10.37 -1.83 1.39
N LEU A 59 -10.03 -1.80 2.68
CA LEU A 59 -8.77 -2.35 3.17
C LEU A 59 -8.83 -3.88 3.27
N ILE A 60 -7.67 -4.53 3.15
CA ILE A 60 -7.52 -5.91 3.57
C ILE A 60 -7.66 -5.95 5.12
N PRO A 61 -8.50 -6.82 5.71
CA PRO A 61 -8.80 -6.74 7.15
C PRO A 61 -7.60 -6.92 8.10
N TRP A 62 -6.56 -7.60 7.64
CA TRP A 62 -5.35 -7.96 8.39
C TRP A 62 -4.09 -7.26 7.88
N ASP A 63 -4.25 -6.20 7.10
CA ASP A 63 -3.17 -5.39 6.55
C ASP A 63 -3.02 -4.13 7.39
N ASP A 64 -1.79 -3.68 7.56
CA ASP A 64 -1.41 -2.63 8.50
C ASP A 64 -0.58 -1.50 7.85
N ASP A 65 -0.46 -1.47 6.53
CA ASP A 65 0.10 -0.37 5.76
C ASP A 65 -0.77 0.04 4.55
N LEU A 66 -0.43 1.20 3.99
CA LEU A 66 -1.07 1.76 2.81
C LEU A 66 -0.01 2.14 1.80
N ASP A 67 -0.28 1.93 0.51
CA ASP A 67 0.67 2.24 -0.55
C ASP A 67 0.02 2.93 -1.75
N ILE A 68 0.67 4.00 -2.21
CA ILE A 68 0.38 4.66 -3.47
C ILE A 68 1.66 4.86 -4.30
N ILE A 69 1.50 5.02 -5.60
CA ILE A 69 2.51 5.53 -6.51
C ILE A 69 2.17 6.99 -6.81
N ILE A 70 3.15 7.89 -6.79
CA ILE A 70 3.05 9.25 -7.35
C ILE A 70 3.96 9.32 -8.57
N PHE A 71 3.40 9.73 -9.73
CA PHE A 71 4.13 9.71 -11.00
C PHE A 71 4.93 10.99 -11.28
N ASP A 72 4.61 12.09 -10.58
CA ASP A 72 5.31 13.38 -10.68
C ASP A 72 5.60 13.92 -9.27
N THR A 73 6.71 13.45 -8.69
CA THR A 73 7.19 13.85 -7.36
C THR A 73 7.61 15.31 -7.33
N GLY A 74 8.15 15.85 -8.42
CA GLY A 74 8.48 17.28 -8.52
C GLY A 74 7.24 18.17 -8.34
N LYS A 75 6.13 17.81 -8.98
CA LYS A 75 4.86 18.52 -8.80
C LYS A 75 4.23 18.29 -7.42
N PHE A 76 4.39 17.09 -6.85
CA PHE A 76 4.00 16.82 -5.47
C PHE A 76 4.74 17.72 -4.47
N GLU A 77 6.05 17.87 -4.62
CA GLU A 77 6.88 18.76 -3.80
C GLU A 77 6.44 20.22 -3.92
N GLU A 78 6.24 20.69 -5.15
CA GLU A 78 5.88 22.09 -5.43
C GLU A 78 4.49 22.44 -4.88
N LYS A 79 3.52 21.52 -4.98
CA LYS A 79 2.10 21.86 -4.80
C LYS A 79 1.42 21.19 -3.64
N CYS A 80 1.86 20.01 -3.22
CA CYS A 80 1.09 19.13 -2.33
C CYS A 80 1.71 18.99 -0.94
N ARG A 81 3.05 18.92 -0.84
CA ARG A 81 3.74 18.68 0.45
C ARG A 81 3.31 19.68 1.54
N GLN A 82 3.37 20.98 1.24
CA GLN A 82 3.02 22.01 2.22
C GLN A 82 1.54 21.94 2.65
N GLN A 83 0.64 21.50 1.76
CA GLN A 83 -0.78 21.34 2.09
C GLN A 83 -0.99 20.19 3.08
N LEU A 84 -0.27 19.06 2.88
CA LEU A 84 -0.26 17.95 3.83
C LEU A 84 0.30 18.40 5.19
N GLU A 85 1.44 19.09 5.20
CA GLU A 85 2.06 19.60 6.43
C GLU A 85 1.13 20.55 7.19
N THR A 86 0.46 21.46 6.49
CA THR A 86 -0.54 22.36 7.08
C THR A 86 -1.74 21.60 7.67
N LYS A 87 -2.04 20.41 7.15
CA LYS A 87 -3.13 19.54 7.63
C LYS A 87 -2.71 18.61 8.78
N GLY A 88 -1.49 18.75 9.30
CA GLY A 88 -0.95 17.98 10.42
C GLY A 88 -0.30 16.66 10.02
N TYR A 89 0.24 16.58 8.80
CA TYR A 89 1.03 15.45 8.34
C TYR A 89 2.53 15.77 8.37
N VAL A 90 3.35 14.75 8.57
CA VAL A 90 4.79 14.80 8.38
C VAL A 90 5.13 13.94 7.17
N VAL A 91 5.92 14.50 6.26
CA VAL A 91 6.35 13.84 5.02
C VAL A 91 7.87 13.59 5.12
N HIS A 92 8.26 12.33 5.24
CA HIS A 92 9.67 11.92 5.23
C HIS A 92 10.07 11.42 3.85
N ASP A 93 11.27 11.75 3.42
CA ASP A 93 11.86 11.16 2.22
C ASP A 93 12.25 9.69 2.50
N ASP A 94 11.80 8.76 1.66
CA ASP A 94 12.20 7.35 1.71
C ASP A 94 13.51 7.20 0.93
N ILE A 95 14.63 7.32 1.64
CA ILE A 95 15.96 7.17 1.09
C ILE A 95 16.50 5.79 1.42
N ARG A 96 16.90 5.03 0.39
CA ARG A 96 17.44 3.68 0.55
C ARG A 96 18.80 3.54 -0.10
N THR A 97 19.70 2.82 0.57
CA THR A 97 21.07 2.60 0.09
C THR A 97 21.14 1.36 -0.79
N PHE A 98 21.53 1.54 -2.06
CA PHE A 98 21.77 0.47 -3.02
C PHE A 98 23.24 0.46 -3.43
N ASN A 99 23.96 -0.62 -3.14
CA ASN A 99 25.39 -0.75 -3.45
C ASN A 99 26.23 0.43 -2.93
N GLY A 100 25.89 0.94 -1.73
CA GLY A 100 26.56 2.09 -1.11
C GLY A 100 26.14 3.47 -1.66
N VAL A 101 25.11 3.53 -2.51
CA VAL A 101 24.57 4.79 -3.05
C VAL A 101 23.14 4.98 -2.57
N ASP A 102 22.91 6.12 -1.92
CA ASP A 102 21.58 6.51 -1.47
C ASP A 102 20.72 6.96 -2.66
N LYS A 103 19.49 6.44 -2.71
CA LYS A 103 18.51 6.78 -3.72
C LYS A 103 17.19 7.14 -3.06
N HIS A 104 16.58 8.20 -3.55
CA HIS A 104 15.21 8.56 -3.23
C HIS A 104 14.26 7.54 -3.87
N CYS A 105 13.37 6.96 -3.06
CA CYS A 105 12.42 5.92 -3.46
C CYS A 105 10.95 6.36 -3.33
N GLY A 106 10.71 7.58 -2.85
CA GLY A 106 9.39 8.13 -2.56
C GLY A 106 9.33 8.68 -1.14
N TYR A 107 8.22 8.47 -0.44
CA TYR A 107 7.96 9.10 0.85
C TYR A 107 7.31 8.16 1.88
N ARG A 108 7.42 8.55 3.14
CA ARG A 108 6.62 8.02 4.26
C ARG A 108 5.83 9.17 4.85
N ILE A 109 4.51 9.09 4.74
CA ILE A 109 3.59 10.15 5.17
C ILE A 109 2.79 9.64 6.37
N HIS A 110 2.83 10.36 7.49
CA HIS A 110 2.05 10.01 8.67
C HIS A 110 1.50 11.26 9.33
N ALA A 111 0.46 11.12 10.15
CA ALA A 111 -0.03 12.24 10.95
C ALA A 111 0.91 12.53 12.14
N GLU A 112 1.00 13.80 12.57
CA GLU A 112 1.80 14.22 13.72
C GLU A 112 1.41 13.46 15.01
N GLN A 113 0.11 13.21 15.18
CA GLN A 113 -0.50 12.47 16.29
C GLN A 113 -0.45 10.94 16.15
N GLY A 114 0.28 10.41 15.15
CA GLY A 114 0.47 8.97 15.01
C GLY A 114 1.18 8.33 16.21
N LEU A 115 1.22 7.01 16.21
CA LEU A 115 1.91 6.22 17.23
C LEU A 115 3.39 6.06 16.90
N ASP A 116 4.25 6.25 17.90
CA ASP A 116 5.69 6.04 17.72
C ASP A 116 5.98 4.58 17.38
N ILE A 117 6.79 4.38 16.35
CA ILE A 117 7.27 3.06 15.95
C ILE A 117 8.70 2.89 16.48
N PRO A 118 9.01 1.82 17.22
CA PRO A 118 10.35 1.58 17.73
C PRO A 118 11.42 1.64 16.64
N GLY A 119 12.38 2.56 16.79
CA GLY A 119 13.53 2.69 15.90
C GLY A 119 13.26 3.37 14.55
N GLN A 120 12.05 3.86 14.30
CA GLN A 120 11.73 4.62 13.09
C GLN A 120 11.54 6.11 13.40
N SER A 121 11.79 6.97 12.41
CA SER A 121 11.54 8.40 12.51
C SER A 121 10.10 8.79 12.18
N TRP A 122 9.34 7.89 11.56
CA TRP A 122 7.92 8.07 11.25
C TRP A 122 7.02 7.30 12.22
N LYS A 123 5.71 7.59 12.14
CA LYS A 123 4.70 7.06 13.05
C LYS A 123 3.70 6.14 12.33
N PHE A 124 3.04 5.29 13.10
CA PHE A 124 1.98 4.42 12.64
C PHE A 124 0.60 5.10 12.79
N PRO A 125 -0.34 4.88 11.85
CA PRO A 125 -0.13 4.29 10.54
C PRO A 125 0.60 5.28 9.63
N TRP A 126 1.33 4.79 8.63
CA TRP A 126 1.85 5.64 7.56
C TRP A 126 1.24 5.24 6.22
N LEU A 127 1.32 6.17 5.28
CA LEU A 127 1.11 5.96 3.86
C LEU A 127 2.48 5.91 3.17
N GLY A 128 2.78 4.78 2.57
CA GLY A 128 3.92 4.58 1.69
C GLY A 128 3.65 5.23 0.33
N VAL A 129 4.50 6.18 -0.05
CA VAL A 129 4.50 6.73 -1.39
C VAL A 129 5.70 6.18 -2.13
N TRP A 130 5.47 5.64 -3.31
CA TRP A 130 6.49 5.05 -4.15
C TRP A 130 6.71 5.93 -5.38
N GLU A 131 7.98 6.26 -5.63
CA GLU A 131 8.40 7.00 -6.83
C GLU A 131 8.85 6.03 -7.93
N PRO A 132 8.20 6.00 -9.09
CA PRO A 132 8.59 5.15 -10.19
C PRO A 132 9.69 5.80 -11.02
N THR A 133 10.69 5.00 -11.39
CA THR A 133 11.60 5.36 -12.49
C THR A 133 10.93 5.01 -13.81
N ILE A 134 10.63 6.01 -14.64
CA ILE A 134 9.97 5.84 -15.93
C ILE A 134 11.00 5.99 -17.06
N VAL A 135 11.09 4.97 -17.92
CA VAL A 135 11.90 4.98 -19.14
C VAL A 135 10.98 4.98 -20.35
N LYS A 136 10.99 6.09 -21.10
CA LYS A 136 10.19 6.23 -22.32
C LYS A 136 10.85 5.50 -23.48
N SER A 137 10.04 4.82 -24.30
CA SER A 137 10.52 4.23 -25.55
C SER A 137 10.45 5.24 -26.70
N SER A 138 11.45 5.22 -27.59
CA SER A 138 11.46 6.02 -28.82
C SER A 138 10.33 5.64 -29.79
N SER A 139 9.78 4.43 -29.68
CA SER A 139 8.68 3.93 -30.50
C SER A 139 7.29 4.21 -29.93
N GLY A 140 7.19 4.97 -28.83
CA GLY A 140 5.96 5.14 -28.06
C GLY A 140 5.84 4.14 -26.90
N GLY A 141 5.11 4.54 -25.85
CA GLY A 141 5.00 3.81 -24.59
C GLY A 141 6.21 4.02 -23.68
N GLY A 142 6.35 3.16 -22.67
CA GLY A 142 7.46 3.17 -21.74
C GLY A 142 7.37 2.06 -20.72
N THR A 143 8.46 1.85 -19.99
CA THR A 143 8.48 0.97 -18.82
C THR A 143 8.62 1.80 -17.56
N MET A 144 8.16 1.25 -16.44
CA MET A 144 8.53 1.77 -15.14
C MET A 144 8.92 0.68 -14.16
N THR A 145 9.79 1.07 -13.25
CA THR A 145 10.28 0.23 -12.15
C THR A 145 10.17 0.98 -10.84
N LEU A 146 9.93 0.24 -9.76
CA LEU A 146 10.06 0.73 -8.39
C LEU A 146 11.40 0.20 -7.87
N LEU A 147 12.27 1.07 -7.36
CA LEU A 147 13.69 0.74 -7.11
C LEU A 147 13.92 -0.46 -6.19
N THR A 148 12.95 -0.77 -5.33
CA THR A 148 13.03 -1.84 -4.32
C THR A 148 12.38 -3.13 -4.79
N GLU A 149 11.68 -3.08 -5.92
CA GLU A 149 10.92 -4.19 -6.46
C GLU A 149 11.61 -4.76 -7.69
N GLU A 150 11.43 -6.06 -7.93
CA GLU A 150 12.03 -6.76 -9.07
C GLU A 150 11.20 -6.63 -10.35
N PHE A 151 10.04 -5.98 -10.27
CA PHE A 151 9.06 -5.94 -11.35
C PHE A 151 9.25 -4.74 -12.28
N ILE A 152 9.12 -5.02 -13.58
CA ILE A 152 9.07 -4.02 -14.64
C ILE A 152 7.64 -4.00 -15.19
N TYR A 153 7.03 -2.82 -15.22
CA TYR A 153 5.68 -2.63 -15.73
C TYR A 153 5.69 -1.82 -17.02
N ALA A 154 4.71 -2.06 -17.91
CA ALA A 154 4.42 -1.12 -18.97
C ALA A 154 3.68 0.10 -18.40
N VAL A 155 4.10 1.31 -18.75
CA VAL A 155 3.40 2.54 -18.34
C VAL A 155 1.95 2.54 -18.83
N ASP A 156 1.70 1.97 -20.00
CA ASP A 156 0.36 1.87 -20.58
C ASP A 156 -0.59 0.98 -19.76
N ASP A 157 -0.07 0.07 -18.92
CA ASP A 157 -0.91 -0.73 -18.02
C ASP A 157 -1.52 0.12 -16.89
N PHE A 158 -0.94 1.29 -16.64
CA PHE A 158 -1.39 2.24 -15.62
C PHE A 158 -2.31 3.30 -16.22
N PHE A 159 -1.95 3.86 -17.37
CA PHE A 159 -2.65 5.00 -17.96
C PHE A 159 -3.68 4.63 -19.05
N PRO A 160 -4.74 5.45 -19.23
CA PRO A 160 -5.21 6.46 -18.29
C PRO A 160 -5.62 5.83 -16.96
N LEU A 161 -5.32 6.55 -15.86
CA LEU A 161 -5.72 6.13 -14.52
C LEU A 161 -7.26 6.12 -14.41
N GLU A 162 -7.78 5.20 -13.61
CA GLU A 162 -9.22 5.06 -13.38
C GLU A 162 -9.60 5.45 -11.96
N ARG A 163 -10.68 6.21 -11.80
CA ARG A 163 -11.28 6.51 -10.49
C ARG A 163 -12.21 5.39 -10.07
N ARG A 164 -11.97 4.80 -8.90
CA ARG A 164 -12.79 3.71 -8.35
C ARG A 164 -13.24 4.04 -6.94
N ALA A 165 -14.42 3.56 -6.57
CA ALA A 165 -14.91 3.69 -5.20
C ALA A 165 -14.00 2.94 -4.23
N PHE A 166 -13.68 3.58 -3.12
CA PHE A 166 -12.96 3.02 -1.99
C PHE A 166 -13.70 3.47 -0.73
N LEU A 167 -14.43 2.54 -0.11
CA LEU A 167 -15.36 2.87 0.97
C LEU A 167 -16.35 3.97 0.53
N ASP A 168 -16.37 5.11 1.21
CA ASP A 168 -17.26 6.26 0.98
C ASP A 168 -16.60 7.38 0.13
N PHE A 169 -15.41 7.18 -0.41
CA PHE A 169 -14.73 8.11 -1.32
C PHE A 169 -14.21 7.37 -2.57
N THR A 170 -13.38 8.04 -3.38
CA THR A 170 -12.78 7.43 -4.58
C THR A 170 -11.27 7.50 -4.51
N VAL A 171 -10.58 6.62 -5.22
CA VAL A 171 -9.13 6.69 -5.41
C VAL A 171 -8.77 6.38 -6.85
N SER A 172 -7.58 6.81 -7.26
CA SER A 172 -7.03 6.49 -8.58
C SER A 172 -6.43 5.09 -8.57
N THR A 173 -6.66 4.34 -9.64
CA THR A 173 -6.19 2.96 -9.83
C THR A 173 -5.57 2.80 -11.23
N PRO A 174 -4.65 1.85 -11.41
CA PRO A 174 -4.13 1.52 -12.74
C PRO A 174 -5.23 0.99 -13.68
N ARG A 175 -5.19 1.35 -14.97
CA ARG A 175 -6.11 0.82 -15.99
C ARG A 175 -6.23 -0.70 -15.98
N LEU A 176 -5.09 -1.41 -15.92
CA LEU A 176 -5.03 -2.87 -15.88
C LEU A 176 -4.73 -3.40 -14.48
N SER A 177 -5.40 -2.85 -13.46
CA SER A 177 -5.19 -3.17 -12.03
C SER A 177 -5.07 -4.69 -11.73
N LYS A 178 -5.97 -5.53 -12.27
CA LYS A 178 -5.93 -6.99 -12.03
C LYS A 178 -4.69 -7.65 -12.63
N GLN A 179 -4.20 -7.18 -13.78
CA GLN A 179 -2.98 -7.69 -14.42
C GLN A 179 -1.76 -7.33 -13.58
N ILE A 180 -1.68 -6.07 -13.13
CA ILE A 180 -0.60 -5.58 -12.27
C ILE A 180 -0.53 -6.37 -10.96
N LEU A 181 -1.67 -6.61 -10.30
CA LEU A 181 -1.73 -7.43 -9.09
C LEU A 181 -1.29 -8.87 -9.34
N LYS A 182 -1.72 -9.49 -10.45
CA LYS A 182 -1.31 -10.86 -10.79
C LYS A 182 0.18 -10.98 -11.10
N GLN A 183 0.77 -9.94 -11.70
CA GLN A 183 2.20 -9.88 -11.92
C GLN A 183 2.97 -9.83 -10.58
N TYR A 184 2.47 -9.07 -9.60
CA TYR A 184 3.12 -8.90 -8.30
C TYR A 184 2.90 -10.08 -7.33
N TYR A 185 1.65 -10.47 -7.11
CA TYR A 185 1.25 -11.46 -6.11
C TYR A 185 1.01 -12.87 -6.66
N GLY A 186 0.98 -13.03 -7.98
CA GLY A 186 0.63 -14.29 -8.65
C GLY A 186 -0.84 -14.38 -9.06
N ASN A 187 -1.15 -15.38 -9.90
CA ASN A 187 -2.47 -15.54 -10.51
C ASN A 187 -3.61 -15.83 -9.53
N ASP A 188 -3.28 -16.31 -8.33
CA ASP A 188 -4.22 -16.72 -7.27
C ASP A 188 -4.48 -15.61 -6.23
N CYS A 189 -3.95 -14.38 -6.43
CA CYS A 189 -4.02 -13.31 -5.44
C CYS A 189 -5.44 -12.88 -5.05
N MET A 190 -6.43 -13.17 -5.90
CA MET A 190 -7.84 -12.86 -5.62
C MET A 190 -8.52 -13.96 -4.79
N GLU A 191 -7.95 -15.17 -4.78
CA GLU A 191 -8.53 -16.37 -4.17
C GLU A 191 -7.76 -16.84 -2.93
N VAL A 192 -6.49 -16.46 -2.79
CA VAL A 192 -5.65 -16.81 -1.65
C VAL A 192 -5.09 -15.60 -0.91
N CYS A 193 -4.77 -15.82 0.36
CA CYS A 193 -4.13 -14.85 1.21
C CYS A 193 -2.95 -15.46 1.96
N MET A 194 -2.02 -14.58 2.33
CA MET A 194 -0.87 -14.86 3.17
C MET A 194 -0.77 -13.77 4.22
N LEU A 195 -0.14 -14.09 5.33
CA LEU A 195 0.24 -13.12 6.35
C LEU A 195 1.45 -12.33 5.84
N HIS A 196 1.43 -11.02 6.06
CA HIS A 196 2.57 -10.14 5.84
C HIS A 196 3.69 -10.47 6.85
N LYS A 197 4.94 -10.22 6.46
CA LYS A 197 6.13 -10.69 7.19
C LYS A 197 6.70 -9.65 8.17
N LEU A 198 6.23 -8.41 8.10
CA LEU A 198 6.74 -7.28 8.87
C LEU A 198 5.58 -6.65 9.65
N ASP A 199 5.65 -6.66 10.98
CA ASP A 199 4.71 -5.90 11.81
C ASP A 199 5.08 -4.42 11.69
N HIS A 200 4.24 -3.63 11.05
CA HIS A 200 4.54 -2.24 10.75
C HIS A 200 4.45 -1.34 11.98
N ARG A 201 3.64 -1.69 12.99
CA ARG A 201 3.56 -0.97 14.27
C ARG A 201 4.82 -1.10 15.11
N GLN A 202 5.47 -2.24 15.00
CA GLN A 202 6.66 -2.58 15.80
C GLN A 202 7.96 -2.57 14.97
N TYR A 203 7.84 -2.43 13.64
CA TYR A 203 8.90 -2.53 12.67
C TYR A 203 9.82 -3.75 12.87
N LYS A 204 9.20 -4.92 13.05
CA LYS A 204 9.91 -6.18 13.31
C LYS A 204 9.30 -7.35 12.52
N PRO A 205 10.07 -8.39 12.20
CA PRO A 205 9.50 -9.58 11.57
C PRO A 205 8.38 -10.19 12.42
N THR A 206 7.25 -10.54 11.79
CA THR A 206 6.10 -11.14 12.48
C THR A 206 6.39 -12.57 12.94
N GLY A 207 7.26 -13.29 12.23
CA GLY A 207 7.48 -14.72 12.45
C GLY A 207 6.30 -15.59 11.99
N PHE A 208 5.32 -15.01 11.29
CA PHE A 208 4.17 -15.73 10.77
C PHE A 208 4.56 -16.76 9.70
N PRO A 209 3.80 -17.87 9.59
CA PRO A 209 4.06 -18.89 8.59
C PRO A 209 3.79 -18.33 7.17
N THR A 210 4.53 -18.83 6.18
CA THR A 210 4.31 -18.49 4.75
C THR A 210 3.20 -19.33 4.12
N THR A 211 2.30 -19.88 4.93
CA THR A 211 1.18 -20.70 4.47
C THR A 211 0.21 -19.85 3.65
N LYS A 212 -0.19 -20.35 2.47
CA LYS A 212 -1.30 -19.79 1.70
C LYS A 212 -2.63 -20.34 2.23
N PHE A 213 -3.58 -19.46 2.50
CA PHE A 213 -4.95 -19.80 2.91
C PHE A 213 -5.92 -19.43 1.80
N ALA A 214 -7.02 -20.18 1.66
CA ALA A 214 -8.11 -19.74 0.81
C ALA A 214 -8.75 -18.51 1.45
N LEU A 215 -9.05 -17.49 0.65
CA LEU A 215 -9.67 -16.25 1.10
C LEU A 215 -10.97 -16.53 1.88
N ALA A 216 -11.79 -17.43 1.36
CA ALA A 216 -13.07 -17.80 1.98
C ALA A 216 -12.90 -18.37 3.39
N ASP A 217 -11.87 -19.20 3.63
CA ASP A 217 -11.58 -19.78 4.93
C ASP A 217 -11.21 -18.70 5.95
N VAL A 218 -10.36 -17.74 5.53
CA VAL A 218 -9.94 -16.63 6.41
C VAL A 218 -11.10 -15.71 6.73
N LEU A 219 -11.92 -15.33 5.74
CA LEU A 219 -13.09 -14.48 5.98
C LEU A 219 -14.14 -15.15 6.87
N THR A 220 -14.35 -16.46 6.69
CA THR A 220 -15.22 -17.26 7.57
C THR A 220 -14.68 -17.24 9.00
N TYR A 221 -13.39 -17.51 9.18
CA TYR A 221 -12.75 -17.50 10.49
C TYR A 221 -12.88 -16.14 11.20
N LEU A 222 -12.61 -15.03 10.51
CA LEU A 222 -12.71 -13.68 11.08
C LEU A 222 -14.15 -13.32 11.47
N THR A 223 -15.15 -13.80 10.71
CA THR A 223 -16.57 -13.56 11.00
C THR A 223 -17.04 -14.36 12.21
N GLU A 224 -16.61 -15.62 12.32
CA GLU A 224 -16.99 -16.52 13.43
C GLU A 224 -16.24 -16.20 14.73
N ASN A 225 -15.13 -15.45 14.63
CA ASN A 225 -14.28 -15.09 15.76
C ASN A 225 -14.06 -13.56 15.76
N PRO A 226 -15.03 -12.73 16.17
CA PRO A 226 -14.87 -11.28 16.25
C PRO A 226 -13.77 -10.87 17.24
#